data_AF-A0A3D3SA05-F1
#
_entry.id   AF-A0A3D3SA05-F1
#
_cell.length_a   1.000
_cell.length_b   1.000
_cell.length_c   1.000
_cell.angle_alpha   90.00
_cell.angle_beta   90.00
_cell.angle_gamma   90.00
#
_symmetry.space_group_name_H-M   'P 1'
#
loop_
_entity.id
_entity.type
_entity.pdbx_description
1 polymer ?
#
loop_
_entity_poly.entity_id
_entity_poly.type
_entity_poly.pdbx_seq_one_letter_code
_entity_poly.pdbx_strand_id
1 'polypeptide(L)'
;MSVTPTSLILVRGAGDLATGTIARLSSAGFLVAALEIGRPTAIRRSVALSECMYDGAARVEGIRALRVFSPGELLTKAAPGIVPVFEDPRCASLREITPMALVDAILAKRNLGTRKDMAPIVIALGPGFEAGV
;
A
#
# COMPACT_ATOMS: atom_id res chain seq x y z
N MET A 1 2.27 0.51 -29.77
CA MET A 1 2.08 1.23 -28.48
C MET A 1 2.91 0.50 -27.44
N SER A 2 4.02 1.12 -27.03
CA SER A 2 4.89 0.59 -25.97
C SER A 2 4.16 0.77 -24.64
N VAL A 3 3.97 -0.32 -23.91
CA VAL A 3 3.36 -0.30 -22.58
C VAL A 3 4.37 0.36 -21.64
N THR A 4 4.01 1.53 -21.12
CA THR A 4 4.77 2.33 -20.14
C THR A 4 5.02 1.55 -18.84
N PRO A 5 6.05 1.91 -18.05
CA PRO A 5 6.31 1.28 -16.75
C PRO A 5 5.05 1.31 -15.90
N THR A 6 4.78 0.17 -15.26
CA THR A 6 3.58 -0.21 -14.52
C THR A 6 2.97 0.95 -13.73
N SER A 7 1.69 1.27 -13.99
CA SER A 7 0.90 2.29 -13.26
C SER A 7 0.54 1.88 -11.83
N LEU A 8 1.49 1.21 -11.16
CA LEU A 8 1.35 0.66 -9.82
C LEU A 8 1.72 1.72 -8.79
N ILE A 9 0.76 2.02 -7.92
CA ILE A 9 0.97 2.83 -6.73
C ILE A 9 1.14 1.87 -5.54
N LEU A 10 2.25 2.03 -4.82
CA LEU A 10 2.51 1.27 -3.60
C LEU A 10 2.09 2.07 -2.38
N VAL A 11 1.30 1.47 -1.50
CA VAL A 11 0.86 2.09 -0.25
C VAL A 11 1.57 1.43 0.93
N ARG A 12 2.24 2.19 1.79
CA ARG A 12 2.72 1.69 3.08
C ARG A 12 1.58 1.81 4.09
N GLY A 13 1.18 0.67 4.63
CA GLY A 13 0.01 0.50 5.48
C GLY A 13 -1.21 0.03 4.68
N ALA A 14 -2.08 -0.70 5.37
CA ALA A 14 -3.39 -1.15 4.92
C ALA A 14 -4.47 -0.93 6.00
N GLY A 15 -4.19 -0.09 7.00
CA GLY A 15 -5.15 0.34 8.03
C GLY A 15 -6.34 1.14 7.48
N ASP A 16 -7.14 1.77 8.34
CA ASP A 16 -8.36 2.49 7.95
C ASP A 16 -8.11 3.68 7.01
N LEU A 17 -7.12 4.53 7.33
CA LEU A 17 -6.71 5.65 6.47
C LEU A 17 -6.20 5.15 5.12
N ALA A 18 -5.29 4.17 5.15
CA ALA A 18 -4.72 3.58 3.95
C ALA A 18 -5.80 2.93 3.08
N THR A 19 -6.81 2.28 3.69
CA THR A 19 -7.93 1.66 2.97
C THR A 19 -8.73 2.69 2.19
N GLY A 20 -9.04 3.84 2.79
CA GLY A 20 -9.69 4.95 2.07
C GLY A 20 -8.86 5.47 0.89
N THR A 21 -7.54 5.61 1.09
CA THR A 21 -6.60 5.99 0.01
C THR A 21 -6.58 4.97 -1.12
N ILE A 22 -6.41 3.68 -0.78
CA ILE A 22 -6.43 2.56 -1.72
C ILE A 22 -7.74 2.55 -2.51
N ALA A 23 -8.87 2.80 -1.84
CA ALA A 23 -10.16 2.84 -2.50
C ALA A 23 -10.27 3.94 -3.55
N ARG A 24 -9.80 5.15 -3.21
CA ARG A 24 -9.83 6.26 -4.16
C ARG A 24 -8.89 6.04 -5.34
N LEU A 25 -7.67 5.58 -5.10
CA LEU A 25 -6.71 5.26 -6.16
C LEU A 25 -7.22 4.16 -7.10
N SER A 26 -7.76 3.08 -6.54
CA SER A 26 -8.36 1.98 -7.31
C SER A 26 -9.55 2.46 -8.14
N SER A 27 -10.44 3.28 -7.56
CA SER A 27 -11.58 3.86 -8.28
C SER A 27 -11.17 4.83 -9.40
N ALA A 28 -9.99 5.45 -9.29
CA ALA A 28 -9.41 6.30 -10.33
C ALA A 28 -8.70 5.51 -11.45
N GLY A 29 -8.68 4.17 -11.36
CA GLY A 29 -8.12 3.29 -12.38
C GLY A 29 -6.65 2.91 -12.18
N PHE A 30 -6.04 3.27 -11.05
CA PHE A 30 -4.67 2.84 -10.75
C PHE A 30 -4.64 1.40 -10.25
N LEU A 31 -3.55 0.70 -10.58
CA LEU A 31 -3.21 -0.53 -9.88
C LEU A 31 -2.61 -0.16 -8.52
N VAL A 32 -3.05 -0.84 -7.47
CA VAL A 32 -2.62 -0.54 -6.11
C VAL A 32 -2.17 -1.82 -5.43
N ALA A 33 -1.03 -1.75 -4.77
CA ALA A 33 -0.54 -2.77 -3.86
C ALA A 33 -0.19 -2.13 -2.52
N ALA A 34 -0.13 -2.93 -1.46
CA ALA A 34 0.22 -2.43 -0.14
C ALA A 34 1.33 -3.24 0.54
N LEU A 35 2.10 -2.56 1.39
CA LEU A 35 3.02 -3.16 2.34
C LEU A 35 2.45 -3.00 3.74
N GLU A 36 2.56 -4.01 4.58
CA GLU A 36 2.03 -3.98 5.94
C GLU A 36 2.90 -4.78 6.91
N ILE A 37 2.74 -4.55 8.22
CA ILE A 37 3.33 -5.39 9.26
C ILE A 37 2.58 -6.72 9.40
N GLY A 38 3.25 -7.78 9.86
CA GLY A 38 2.62 -9.12 9.97
C GLY A 38 1.43 -9.20 10.93
N ARG A 39 1.34 -8.28 11.90
CA ARG A 39 0.23 -8.16 12.86
C ARG A 39 -0.25 -6.71 12.94
N PRO A 40 -1.13 -6.27 12.03
CA PRO A 40 -1.60 -4.89 11.97
C PRO A 40 -2.33 -4.46 13.23
N THR A 41 -2.21 -3.18 13.59
CA THR A 41 -2.78 -2.62 14.82
C THR A 41 -4.01 -1.74 14.56
N ALA A 42 -4.71 -1.96 13.45
CA ALA A 42 -5.89 -1.17 13.10
C ALA A 42 -6.96 -1.32 14.19
N ILE A 43 -7.42 -0.19 14.75
CA ILE A 43 -8.49 -0.18 15.76
C ILE A 43 -9.82 -0.51 15.10
N ARG A 44 -10.10 0.12 13.94
CA ARG A 44 -11.32 -0.08 13.16
C ARG A 44 -11.14 -1.22 12.14
N ARG A 45 -11.08 -2.46 12.65
CA ARG A 45 -10.79 -3.66 11.85
C ARG A 45 -11.77 -3.92 10.70
N SER A 46 -13.07 -3.68 10.90
CA SER A 46 -14.11 -3.95 9.87
C SER A 46 -14.00 -3.10 8.60
N VAL A 47 -13.20 -2.04 8.63
CA VAL A 47 -12.99 -1.12 7.49
C VAL A 47 -11.52 -1.06 7.07
N ALA A 48 -10.69 -1.98 7.54
CA ALA A 48 -9.27 -2.03 7.25
C ALA A 48 -8.93 -3.24 6.37
N LEU A 49 -8.31 -3.00 5.21
CA LEU A 49 -7.80 -4.06 4.34
C LEU A 49 -6.66 -4.86 4.99
N SER A 50 -6.01 -4.31 6.01
CA SER A 50 -4.96 -4.97 6.80
C SER A 50 -5.43 -6.28 7.44
N GLU A 51 -6.73 -6.50 7.59
CA GLU A 51 -7.28 -7.77 8.09
C GLU A 51 -6.86 -8.98 7.25
N CYS A 52 -6.48 -8.79 5.98
CA CYS A 52 -5.93 -9.86 5.16
C CYS A 52 -4.63 -10.45 5.74
N MET A 53 -3.91 -9.72 6.59
CA MET A 53 -2.73 -10.24 7.27
C MET A 53 -3.08 -11.35 8.27
N TYR A 54 -4.29 -11.32 8.85
CA TYR A 54 -4.80 -12.35 9.75
C TYR A 54 -5.48 -13.47 8.97
N ASP A 55 -6.42 -13.13 8.08
CA ASP A 55 -7.36 -14.09 7.48
C ASP A 55 -6.97 -14.51 6.05
N GLY A 56 -5.83 -14.02 5.55
CA GLY A 56 -5.35 -14.23 4.18
C GLY A 56 -6.04 -13.34 3.14
N ALA A 57 -7.24 -12.84 3.41
CA ALA A 57 -7.96 -11.90 2.56
C ALA A 57 -8.86 -10.98 3.38
N ALA A 58 -9.17 -9.80 2.84
CA ALA A 58 -10.16 -8.88 3.41
C ALA A 58 -10.92 -8.16 2.28
N ARG A 59 -12.11 -7.63 2.59
CA ARG A 59 -12.90 -6.88 1.61
C ARG A 59 -13.54 -5.64 2.22
N VAL A 60 -13.36 -4.49 1.59
CA VAL A 60 -13.95 -3.20 1.96
C VAL A 60 -14.41 -2.50 0.69
N GLU A 61 -15.66 -2.04 0.64
CA GLU A 61 -16.24 -1.28 -0.49
C GLU A 61 -15.92 -1.84 -1.89
N GLY A 62 -16.02 -3.16 -2.06
CA GLY A 62 -15.79 -3.83 -3.35
C GLY A 62 -14.31 -4.15 -3.64
N ILE A 63 -13.37 -3.61 -2.87
CA ILE A 63 -11.94 -3.88 -2.99
C ILE A 63 -11.59 -5.12 -2.19
N ARG A 64 -10.85 -6.03 -2.81
CA ARG A 64 -10.37 -7.26 -2.18
C ARG A 64 -8.88 -7.14 -1.91
N ALA A 65 -8.49 -7.17 -0.65
CA ALA A 65 -7.10 -7.35 -0.26
C ALA A 65 -6.75 -8.83 -0.17
N LEU A 66 -5.55 -9.18 -0.63
CA LEU A 66 -5.01 -10.54 -0.62
C LEU A 66 -3.61 -10.53 0.01
N ARG A 67 -3.39 -11.33 1.05
CA ARG A 67 -2.03 -11.53 1.54
C ARG A 67 -1.21 -12.28 0.49
N VAL A 68 -0.01 -11.77 0.23
CA VAL A 68 0.97 -12.40 -0.66
C VAL A 68 2.28 -12.59 0.07
N PHE A 69 3.14 -13.47 -0.45
CA PHE A 69 4.34 -13.92 0.24
C PHE A 69 5.64 -13.52 -0.46
N SER A 70 5.56 -12.76 -1.55
CA SER A 70 6.74 -12.22 -2.24
C SER A 70 6.43 -10.91 -2.99
N PRO A 71 7.45 -10.08 -3.26
CA PRO A 71 7.32 -8.92 -4.15
C PRO A 71 6.85 -9.30 -5.57
N GLY A 72 7.29 -10.46 -6.08
CA GLY A 72 6.84 -10.95 -7.38
C GLY A 72 5.35 -11.29 -7.42
N GLU A 73 4.82 -11.90 -6.35
CA GLU A 73 3.36 -12.11 -6.22
C GLU A 73 2.61 -10.79 -6.11
N LEU A 74 3.17 -9.81 -5.41
CA LEU A 74 2.59 -8.47 -5.28
C LEU A 74 2.44 -7.81 -6.67
N LEU A 75 3.47 -7.87 -7.50
CA LEU A 75 3.44 -7.30 -8.85
C LEU A 75 2.44 -8.02 -9.77
N THR A 76 2.37 -9.35 -9.71
CA THR A 76 1.54 -10.17 -10.61
C THR A 76 0.06 -10.22 -10.22
N LYS A 77 -0.27 -10.04 -8.93
CA LYS A 77 -1.65 -10.09 -8.43
C LYS A 77 -2.34 -8.73 -8.37
N ALA A 78 -1.61 -7.63 -8.54
CA ALA A 78 -2.20 -6.29 -8.58
C ALA A 78 -3.10 -6.16 -9.82
N ALA A 79 -4.40 -5.96 -9.60
CA ALA A 79 -5.40 -5.87 -10.65
C ALA A 79 -6.53 -4.92 -10.23
N PRO A 80 -7.39 -4.46 -11.15
CA PRO A 80 -8.54 -3.63 -10.78
C PRO A 80 -9.38 -4.29 -9.67
N GLY A 81 -9.56 -3.58 -8.55
CA GLY A 81 -10.29 -4.08 -7.38
C GLY A 81 -9.58 -5.16 -6.55
N ILE A 82 -8.36 -5.58 -6.91
CA ILE A 82 -7.55 -6.56 -6.17
C ILE A 82 -6.25 -5.90 -5.71
N VAL A 83 -6.05 -5.87 -4.40
CA VAL A 83 -4.91 -5.22 -3.74
C VAL A 83 -4.08 -6.29 -3.04
N PRO A 84 -2.96 -6.73 -3.63
CA PRO A 84 -2.04 -7.61 -2.93
C PRO A 84 -1.36 -6.84 -1.78
N VAL A 85 -1.24 -7.50 -0.63
CA VAL A 85 -0.63 -6.96 0.58
C VAL A 85 0.52 -7.87 0.99
N PHE A 86 1.73 -7.32 1.02
CA PHE A 86 2.94 -8.04 1.38
C PHE A 86 3.45 -7.61 2.77
N GLU A 87 3.93 -8.58 3.55
CA GLU A 87 4.55 -8.30 4.84
C GLU A 87 5.93 -7.66 4.66
N ASP A 88 6.01 -6.35 4.84
CA ASP A 88 7.26 -5.60 4.74
C ASP A 88 7.25 -4.36 5.66
N PRO A 89 7.53 -4.54 6.96
CA PRO A 89 7.50 -3.44 7.93
C PRO A 89 8.49 -2.31 7.62
N ARG A 90 9.54 -2.59 6.85
CA ARG A 90 10.63 -1.64 6.57
C ARG A 90 10.59 -1.06 5.16
N CYS A 91 9.63 -1.44 4.33
CA CYS A 91 9.58 -1.05 2.91
C CYS A 91 10.88 -1.42 2.17
N ALA A 92 11.48 -2.57 2.51
CA ALA A 92 12.74 -3.04 1.94
C ALA A 92 12.57 -3.52 0.48
N SER A 93 11.40 -4.09 0.17
CA SER A 93 11.04 -4.61 -1.17
C SER A 93 10.83 -3.53 -2.23
N LEU A 94 10.85 -2.26 -1.84
CA LEU A 94 10.61 -1.14 -2.75
C LEU A 94 11.56 -1.12 -3.96
N ARG A 95 12.82 -1.53 -3.77
CA ARG A 95 13.83 -1.60 -4.85
C ARG A 95 13.49 -2.64 -5.91
N GLU A 96 12.75 -3.68 -5.54
CA GLU A 96 12.30 -4.73 -6.47
C GLU A 96 10.97 -4.36 -7.13
N ILE A 97 10.09 -3.64 -6.41
CA ILE A 97 8.76 -3.25 -6.89
C ILE A 97 8.84 -2.05 -7.84
N THR A 98 9.70 -1.07 -7.56
CA THR A 98 9.89 0.15 -8.37
C THR A 98 8.57 0.84 -8.79
N PRO A 99 7.71 1.23 -7.83
CA PRO A 99 6.39 1.79 -8.17
C PRO A 99 6.50 3.20 -8.76
N MET A 100 5.47 3.63 -9.50
CA MET A 100 5.42 5.01 -10.01
C MET A 100 5.22 6.03 -8.89
N ALA A 101 4.56 5.62 -7.80
CA ALA A 101 4.34 6.44 -6.63
C ALA A 101 4.36 5.59 -5.36
N LEU A 102 4.85 6.17 -4.26
CA LEU A 102 4.78 5.63 -2.92
C LEU A 102 3.88 6.53 -2.07
N VAL A 103 2.83 5.96 -1.47
CA VAL A 103 2.00 6.66 -0.49
C VAL A 103 2.24 6.04 0.87
N ASP A 104 2.83 6.80 1.79
CA ASP A 104 2.99 6.36 3.17
C ASP A 104 1.80 6.80 4.01
N ALA A 105 1.01 5.82 4.44
CA ALA A 105 -0.25 5.98 5.17
C ALA A 105 -0.25 5.23 6.52
N ILE A 106 0.92 4.91 7.08
CA ILE A 106 1.01 4.16 8.36
C ILE A 106 0.63 4.99 9.59
N LEU A 107 0.45 6.31 9.44
CA LEU A 107 0.04 7.25 10.49
C LEU A 107 0.93 7.24 11.75
N ALA A 108 2.25 7.17 11.57
CA ALA A 108 3.22 7.10 12.67
C ALA A 108 3.38 8.40 13.48
N LYS A 109 2.73 9.52 13.08
CA LYS A 109 2.86 10.87 13.66
C LYS A 109 4.28 11.47 13.62
N ARG A 110 5.23 10.77 12.99
CA ARG A 110 6.62 11.17 12.76
C ARG A 110 7.17 10.38 11.58
N ASN A 111 8.19 10.91 10.90
CA ASN A 111 8.87 10.22 9.81
C ASN A 111 9.62 8.97 10.31
N LEU A 112 9.26 7.78 9.83
CA LEU A 112 9.92 6.50 10.15
C LEU A 112 10.81 5.99 9.01
N GLY A 113 11.29 6.90 8.16
CA GLY A 113 12.24 6.60 7.08
C GLY A 113 11.68 6.77 5.67
N THR A 114 10.55 7.46 5.51
CA THR A 114 10.02 7.86 4.21
C THR A 114 10.76 9.08 3.69
N ARG A 115 11.31 8.97 2.48
CA ARG A 115 12.14 9.99 1.84
C ARG A 115 11.63 10.28 0.44
N LYS A 116 11.85 11.51 -0.06
CA LYS A 116 11.43 11.95 -1.40
C LYS A 116 12.05 11.14 -2.55
N ASP A 117 13.18 10.47 -2.32
CA ASP A 117 13.92 9.69 -3.30
C ASP A 117 13.47 8.22 -3.40
N MET A 118 12.43 7.82 -2.65
CA MET A 118 11.96 6.43 -2.61
C MET A 118 11.16 5.99 -3.84
N ALA A 119 10.53 6.93 -4.54
CA ALA A 119 9.81 6.71 -5.80
C ALA A 119 9.75 8.05 -6.58
N PRO A 120 9.38 8.06 -7.88
CA PRO A 120 9.21 9.30 -8.64
C PRO A 120 8.22 10.28 -7.98
N ILE A 121 7.19 9.76 -7.31
CA ILE A 121 6.23 10.52 -6.52
C ILE A 121 6.16 9.90 -5.13
N VAL A 122 6.35 10.71 -4.08
CA VAL A 122 6.23 10.25 -2.69
C VAL A 122 5.25 11.14 -1.96
N ILE A 123 4.20 10.54 -1.40
CA ILE A 123 3.15 11.21 -0.63
C ILE A 123 3.16 10.66 0.79
N ALA A 124 3.12 11.56 1.76
CA ALA A 124 3.08 11.26 3.18
C ALA A 124 1.71 11.69 3.72
N LEU A 125 0.97 10.77 4.35
CA LEU A 125 -0.35 11.03 4.94
C LEU A 125 -0.30 11.00 6.47
N GLY A 126 -0.82 12.06 7.10
CA GLY A 126 -1.00 12.14 8.55
C GLY A 126 -0.60 13.49 9.16
N PRO A 127 -1.04 13.78 10.39
CA PRO A 127 -0.65 15.00 11.08
C PRO A 127 0.84 14.97 11.45
N GLY A 128 1.56 16.05 11.16
CA GLY A 128 3.00 16.16 11.43
C GLY A 128 3.86 15.26 10.56
N PHE A 129 3.35 14.81 9.41
CA PHE A 129 4.03 13.90 8.51
C PHE A 129 4.29 14.60 7.16
N GLU A 130 5.56 14.68 6.78
CA GLU A 130 6.02 15.32 5.54
C GLU A 130 6.96 14.36 4.80
N ALA A 131 6.76 14.20 3.49
CA ALA A 131 7.64 13.35 2.70
C ALA A 131 9.00 14.03 2.58
N GLY A 132 10.07 13.43 3.11
CA GLY A 132 11.46 13.87 2.96
C GLY A 132 11.81 15.23 3.57
N VAL A 133 11.34 15.46 4.79
CA VAL A 133 11.98 16.33 5.79
C VAL A 133 12.50 15.45 6.92
#